data_AF-A0A2E6ZU06-F1
#
_entry.id   AF-A0A2E6ZU06-F1
#
_cell.length_a   1.000
_cell.length_b   1.000
_cell.length_c   1.000
_cell.angle_alpha   90.00
_cell.angle_beta   90.00
_cell.angle_gamma   90.00
#
_symmetry.space_group_name_H-M   'P 1'
#
loop_
_entity.id
_entity.type
_entity.pdbx_description
1 polymer ?
#
loop_
_entity_poly.entity_id
_entity_poly.type
_entity_poly.pdbx_seq_one_letter_code
_entity_poly.pdbx_strand_id
1 'polypeptide(L)'
;MQRIALKIFLDEETVLDPRDVIPVFHRWIQTSAVDGLLIDVADYSHMTSGPSVLLATHEGYYAIEQSGGRLGLQYARRADQEGELADRLHAAARTLVKAGRLLETNDTLDGRVRFRGDQLECLANDRLRAPNRGETMEAFRPTFERLLSTMGPDDDWSLTQEIDERERFSVLATSDSGAALDLLEARLR
;
A
#
# COMPACT_ATOMS: atom_id res chain seq x y z
N MET A 1 13.90 -7.25 7.47
CA MET A 1 12.76 -7.61 6.59
C MET A 1 12.93 -6.94 5.22
N GLN A 2 12.60 -7.65 4.14
CA GLN A 2 12.67 -7.21 2.73
C GLN A 2 11.34 -7.57 2.02
N ARG A 3 11.16 -7.14 0.78
CA ARG A 3 9.99 -7.51 -0.07
C ARG A 3 8.64 -7.21 0.59
N ILE A 4 8.53 -5.98 1.07
CA ILE A 4 7.37 -5.49 1.82
C ILE A 4 6.32 -4.94 0.85
N ALA A 5 5.06 -5.17 1.17
CA ALA A 5 3.94 -4.48 0.55
C ALA A 5 3.22 -3.61 1.58
N LEU A 6 2.81 -2.42 1.16
CA LEU A 6 1.94 -1.55 1.92
C LEU A 6 0.63 -1.37 1.16
N LYS A 7 -0.49 -1.35 1.86
CA LYS A 7 -1.82 -1.12 1.29
C LYS A 7 -2.58 -0.06 2.08
N ILE A 8 -3.13 0.92 1.35
CA ILE A 8 -4.12 1.87 1.84
C ILE A 8 -5.47 1.49 1.27
N PHE A 9 -6.51 1.56 2.10
CA PHE A 9 -7.85 1.09 1.74
C PHE A 9 -8.65 2.21 1.08
N LEU A 10 -9.57 1.85 0.20
CA LEU A 10 -10.57 2.80 -0.28
C LEU A 10 -11.53 3.16 0.85
N ASP A 11 -12.03 4.39 0.78
CA ASP A 11 -13.15 4.82 1.59
C ASP A 11 -14.43 4.06 1.21
N GLU A 12 -15.34 3.86 2.17
CA GLU A 12 -16.58 3.09 1.96
C GLU A 12 -17.53 3.73 0.95
N GLU A 13 -17.45 5.05 0.78
CA GLU A 13 -18.25 5.79 -0.21
C GLU A 13 -17.64 5.76 -1.62
N THR A 14 -16.41 5.23 -1.76
CA THR A 14 -15.74 5.14 -3.05
C THR A 14 -16.40 4.08 -3.94
N VAL A 15 -16.78 4.48 -5.15
CA VAL A 15 -17.26 3.58 -6.19
C VAL A 15 -16.21 3.50 -7.29
N LEU A 16 -15.38 2.45 -7.25
CA LEU A 16 -14.33 2.19 -8.22
C LEU A 16 -14.50 0.78 -8.83
N ASP A 17 -14.74 0.69 -10.14
CA ASP A 17 -14.43 -0.55 -10.88
C ASP A 17 -12.91 -0.57 -11.08
N PRO A 18 -12.18 -1.61 -10.61
CA PRO A 18 -10.74 -1.68 -10.82
C PRO A 18 -10.30 -1.48 -12.28
N ARG A 19 -11.13 -1.87 -13.26
CA ARG A 19 -10.83 -1.71 -14.69
C ARG A 19 -10.77 -0.24 -15.13
N ASP A 20 -11.43 0.67 -14.43
CA ASP A 20 -11.34 2.12 -14.70
C ASP A 20 -9.91 2.65 -14.46
N VAL A 21 -9.08 1.93 -13.66
CA VAL A 21 -7.69 2.30 -13.39
C VAL A 21 -6.73 1.90 -14.51
N ILE A 22 -7.09 0.94 -15.37
CA ILE A 22 -6.23 0.48 -16.49
C ILE A 22 -5.79 1.65 -17.40
N PRO A 23 -6.69 2.49 -17.94
CA PRO A 23 -6.27 3.64 -18.76
C PRO A 23 -5.47 4.68 -17.97
N VAL A 24 -5.67 4.78 -16.66
CA VAL A 24 -4.88 5.67 -15.78
C VAL A 24 -3.45 5.16 -15.65
N PHE A 25 -3.24 3.86 -15.41
CA PHE A 25 -1.91 3.26 -15.33
C PHE A 25 -1.16 3.29 -16.66
N HIS A 26 -1.83 3.08 -17.80
CA HIS A 26 -1.19 3.31 -19.10
C HIS A 26 -0.74 4.76 -19.28
N ARG A 27 -1.53 5.73 -18.81
CA ARG A 27 -1.12 7.14 -18.82
C ARG A 27 0.09 7.37 -17.93
N TRP A 28 0.13 6.77 -16.74
CA TRP A 28 1.30 6.85 -15.85
C TRP A 28 2.58 6.33 -16.51
N ILE A 29 2.50 5.21 -17.25
CA ILE A 29 3.62 4.69 -18.05
C ILE A 29 4.07 5.75 -19.07
N GLN A 30 3.13 6.32 -19.84
CA GLN A 30 3.41 7.28 -20.90
C GLN A 30 4.03 8.59 -20.37
N THR A 31 3.64 9.03 -19.17
CA THR A 31 4.07 10.32 -18.61
C THR A 31 5.09 10.20 -17.49
N SER A 32 5.50 8.97 -17.12
CA SER A 32 6.36 8.71 -15.96
C SER A 32 5.83 9.36 -14.67
N ALA A 33 4.52 9.20 -14.41
CA ALA A 33 3.83 9.93 -13.34
C ALA A 33 4.25 9.54 -11.91
N VAL A 34 4.78 8.34 -11.74
CA VAL A 34 5.29 7.81 -10.47
C VAL A 34 6.73 7.37 -10.63
N ASP A 35 7.44 7.26 -9.50
CA ASP A 35 8.88 6.95 -9.50
C ASP A 35 9.12 5.47 -9.89
N GLY A 36 10.26 5.23 -10.54
CA GLY A 36 10.70 3.89 -10.98
C GLY A 36 10.51 3.67 -12.48
N LEU A 37 10.95 2.50 -12.97
CA LEU A 37 10.78 2.11 -14.37
C LEU A 37 9.45 1.37 -14.55
N LEU A 38 8.46 2.04 -15.12
CA LEU A 38 7.13 1.48 -15.39
C LEU A 38 7.13 0.63 -16.66
N ILE A 39 6.56 -0.58 -16.59
CA ILE A 39 6.71 -1.60 -17.63
C ILE A 39 5.38 -1.90 -18.32
N ASP A 40 4.41 -2.45 -17.59
CA ASP A 40 3.17 -2.98 -18.19
C ASP A 40 2.00 -3.01 -17.19
N VAL A 41 0.78 -3.12 -17.71
CA VAL A 41 -0.46 -3.23 -16.94
C VAL A 41 -1.12 -4.58 -17.22
N ALA A 42 -1.48 -5.31 -16.16
CA ALA A 42 -2.19 -6.58 -16.24
C ALA A 42 -3.58 -6.50 -15.59
N ASP A 43 -4.58 -7.04 -16.28
CA ASP A 43 -5.98 -7.14 -15.82
C ASP A 43 -6.25 -8.52 -15.20
N TYR A 44 -6.49 -8.52 -13.89
CA TYR A 44 -6.86 -9.67 -13.08
C TYR A 44 -8.25 -9.49 -12.44
N SER A 45 -9.11 -8.63 -13.01
CA SER A 45 -10.44 -8.31 -12.45
C SER A 45 -11.39 -9.51 -12.34
N HIS A 46 -11.03 -10.64 -12.97
CA HIS A 46 -11.72 -11.92 -12.85
C HIS A 46 -11.33 -12.73 -11.59
N MET A 47 -10.26 -12.36 -10.89
CA MET A 47 -9.83 -13.02 -9.66
C MET A 47 -10.76 -12.65 -8.51
N THR A 48 -11.13 -13.63 -7.69
CA THR A 48 -12.01 -13.44 -6.53
C THR A 48 -11.26 -12.92 -5.30
N SER A 49 -9.94 -13.06 -5.25
CA SER A 49 -9.05 -12.53 -4.20
C SER A 49 -7.67 -12.27 -4.80
N GLY A 50 -6.98 -11.21 -4.35
CA GLY A 50 -5.67 -10.80 -4.86
C GLY A 50 -5.70 -9.46 -5.62
N PRO A 51 -4.73 -9.19 -6.50
CA PRO A 51 -4.75 -7.99 -7.34
C PRO A 51 -5.86 -8.10 -8.39
N SER A 52 -6.66 -7.05 -8.55
CA SER A 52 -7.63 -6.90 -9.63
C SER A 52 -7.01 -6.25 -10.85
N VAL A 53 -6.15 -5.25 -10.66
CA VAL A 53 -5.35 -4.62 -11.73
C VAL A 53 -3.95 -4.36 -11.19
N LEU A 54 -2.92 -4.70 -11.97
CA LEU A 54 -1.52 -4.59 -11.55
C LEU A 54 -0.72 -3.76 -12.55
N LEU A 55 0.01 -2.75 -12.05
CA LEU A 55 1.03 -2.01 -12.79
C LEU A 55 2.41 -2.53 -12.39
N ALA A 56 3.08 -3.21 -13.30
CA ALA A 56 4.43 -3.75 -13.10
C ALA A 56 5.49 -2.66 -13.26
N THR A 57 6.45 -2.64 -12.34
CA THR A 57 7.65 -1.80 -12.43
C THR A 57 8.89 -2.67 -12.30
N HIS A 58 10.07 -2.11 -12.58
CA HIS A 58 11.32 -2.82 -12.38
C HIS A 58 11.57 -3.18 -10.90
N GLU A 59 11.21 -2.27 -9.98
CA GLU A 59 11.48 -2.38 -8.55
C GLU A 59 10.41 -3.20 -7.80
N GLY A 60 9.18 -3.21 -8.33
CA GLY A 60 8.02 -3.76 -7.65
C GLY A 60 6.76 -3.70 -8.51
N TYR A 61 5.62 -3.46 -7.88
CA TYR A 61 4.36 -3.26 -8.59
C TYR A 61 3.38 -2.46 -7.74
N TYR A 62 2.49 -1.74 -8.42
CA TYR A 62 1.27 -1.20 -7.85
C TYR A 62 0.12 -2.15 -8.17
N ALA A 63 -0.86 -2.26 -7.27
CA ALA A 63 -2.06 -3.04 -7.53
C ALA A 63 -3.29 -2.39 -6.92
N ILE A 64 -4.40 -2.43 -7.64
CA ILE A 64 -5.73 -2.39 -7.02
C ILE A 64 -5.94 -3.79 -6.44
N GLU A 65 -5.99 -3.88 -5.12
CA GLU A 65 -5.84 -5.11 -4.36
C GLU A 65 -7.10 -5.35 -3.51
N GLN A 66 -7.68 -6.55 -3.61
CA GLN A 66 -8.95 -6.92 -2.97
C GLN A 66 -8.86 -8.09 -1.97
N SER A 67 -7.65 -8.56 -1.61
CA SER A 67 -7.49 -9.57 -0.56
C SER A 67 -8.14 -9.08 0.74
N GLY A 68 -8.75 -10.02 1.47
CA GLY A 68 -9.55 -9.72 2.66
C GLY A 68 -10.90 -9.06 2.35
N GLY A 69 -11.33 -9.03 1.08
CA GLY A 69 -12.62 -8.49 0.66
C GLY A 69 -12.72 -6.96 0.71
N ARG A 70 -11.59 -6.27 0.89
CA ARG A 70 -11.53 -4.81 1.03
C ARG A 70 -10.62 -4.25 -0.05
N LEU A 71 -11.18 -3.43 -0.95
CA LEU A 71 -10.44 -2.85 -2.06
C LEU A 71 -9.49 -1.76 -1.55
N GLY A 72 -8.29 -1.71 -2.10
CA GLY A 72 -7.29 -0.69 -1.77
C GLY A 72 -6.21 -0.58 -2.83
N LEU A 73 -5.36 0.43 -2.70
CA LEU A 73 -4.14 0.54 -3.48
C LEU A 73 -3.01 -0.09 -2.67
N GLN A 74 -2.27 -0.99 -3.31
CA GLN A 74 -1.07 -1.59 -2.74
C GLN A 74 0.16 -1.21 -3.55
N TYR A 75 1.26 -0.91 -2.89
CA TYR A 75 2.59 -0.91 -3.48
C TYR A 75 3.41 -2.02 -2.85
N ALA A 76 3.97 -2.90 -3.68
CA ALA A 76 4.73 -4.05 -3.24
C ALA A 76 6.12 -4.03 -3.86
N ARG A 77 7.14 -3.93 -3.01
CA ARG A 77 8.54 -3.99 -3.41
C ARG A 77 8.94 -5.45 -3.65
N ARG A 78 9.61 -5.74 -4.77
CA ARG A 78 10.14 -7.08 -5.08
C ARG A 78 11.66 -7.15 -5.05
N ALA A 79 12.33 -6.09 -5.49
CA ALA A 79 13.77 -5.98 -5.43
C ALA A 79 14.25 -5.73 -3.99
N ASP A 80 15.36 -6.35 -3.61
CA ASP A 80 16.04 -6.03 -2.35
C ASP A 80 16.49 -4.57 -2.36
N GLN A 81 16.43 -3.93 -1.20
CA GLN A 81 16.86 -2.55 -1.05
C GLN A 81 17.83 -2.45 0.13
N GLU A 82 18.89 -1.67 -0.06
CA GLU A 82 19.85 -1.33 1.00
C GLU A 82 19.21 -0.41 2.06
N GLY A 83 19.93 -0.18 3.15
CA GLY A 83 19.48 0.68 4.25
C GLY A 83 18.69 -0.04 5.32
N GLU A 84 18.22 0.74 6.31
CA GLU A 84 17.48 0.20 7.44
C GLU A 84 16.03 -0.13 7.06
N LEU A 85 15.40 -0.99 7.86
CA LEU A 85 13.99 -1.33 7.64
C LEU A 85 13.08 -0.10 7.71
N ALA A 86 13.39 0.86 8.59
CA ALA A 86 12.64 2.11 8.72
C ALA A 86 12.67 2.92 7.41
N ASP A 87 13.85 3.09 6.81
CA ASP A 87 14.01 3.86 5.57
C ASP A 87 13.28 3.19 4.40
N ARG A 88 13.36 1.85 4.31
CA ARG A 88 12.64 1.08 3.29
C ARG A 88 11.13 1.23 3.43
N LEU A 89 10.63 1.16 4.67
CA LEU A 89 9.20 1.26 4.97
C LEU A 89 8.67 2.67 4.69
N HIS A 90 9.42 3.70 5.11
CA HIS A 90 9.10 5.09 4.81
C HIS A 90 9.08 5.36 3.31
N ALA A 91 10.08 4.89 2.56
CA ALA A 91 10.12 5.02 1.12
C ALA A 91 8.91 4.34 0.45
N ALA A 92 8.54 3.13 0.86
CA ALA A 92 7.36 2.43 0.36
C ALA A 92 6.07 3.19 0.66
N ALA A 93 5.94 3.77 1.86
CA ALA A 93 4.76 4.56 2.25
C ALA A 93 4.65 5.84 1.41
N ARG A 94 5.75 6.55 1.21
CA ARG A 94 5.81 7.73 0.34
C ARG A 94 5.39 7.39 -1.08
N THR A 95 5.93 6.31 -1.64
CA THR A 95 5.59 5.83 -2.99
C THR A 95 4.10 5.48 -3.10
N LEU A 96 3.56 4.79 -2.09
CA LEU A 96 2.15 4.41 -2.05
C LEU A 96 1.22 5.62 -1.96
N VAL A 97 1.48 6.53 -1.03
CA VAL A 97 0.64 7.72 -0.80
C VAL A 97 0.66 8.65 -2.01
N LYS A 98 1.83 8.86 -2.64
CA LYS A 98 1.93 9.63 -3.89
C LYS A 98 1.09 9.00 -5.01
N ALA A 99 1.11 7.68 -5.17
CA ALA A 99 0.29 6.99 -6.14
C ALA A 99 -1.21 7.10 -5.82
N GLY A 100 -1.60 6.98 -4.53
CA GLY A 100 -2.96 7.20 -4.08
C GLY A 100 -3.46 8.60 -4.44
N ARG A 101 -2.66 9.64 -4.18
CA ARG A 101 -2.95 11.04 -4.54
C ARG A 101 -3.18 11.26 -6.03
N LEU A 102 -2.40 10.59 -6.86
CA LEU A 102 -2.58 10.66 -8.32
C LEU A 102 -3.86 9.99 -8.80
N LEU A 103 -4.40 9.02 -8.04
CA LEU A 103 -5.72 8.44 -8.32
C LEU A 103 -6.84 9.36 -7.82
N GLU A 104 -6.73 9.91 -6.60
CA GLU A 104 -7.75 10.82 -6.05
C GLU A 104 -7.94 12.09 -6.89
N THR A 105 -6.85 12.60 -7.47
CA THR A 105 -6.85 13.83 -8.29
C THR A 105 -6.96 13.53 -9.79
N ASN A 106 -7.26 12.29 -10.17
CA ASN A 106 -7.39 11.92 -11.57
C ASN A 106 -8.74 12.37 -12.14
N ASP A 107 -8.70 13.29 -13.11
CA ASP A 107 -9.91 13.80 -13.76
C ASP A 107 -10.76 12.71 -14.41
N THR A 108 -10.17 11.62 -14.93
CA THR A 108 -10.94 10.54 -15.57
C THR A 108 -11.63 9.60 -14.59
N LEU A 109 -11.35 9.73 -13.29
CA LEU A 109 -12.05 9.02 -12.23
C LEU A 109 -13.13 9.88 -11.57
N ASP A 110 -13.33 11.13 -12.03
CA ASP A 110 -14.37 12.08 -11.61
C ASP A 110 -14.47 12.28 -10.09
N GLY A 111 -13.34 12.22 -9.37
CA GLY A 111 -13.31 12.36 -7.91
C GLY A 111 -14.01 11.24 -7.14
N ARG A 112 -14.33 10.13 -7.81
CA ARG A 112 -15.00 8.95 -7.22
C ARG A 112 -14.11 8.15 -6.28
N VAL A 113 -12.80 8.41 -6.29
CA VAL A 113 -11.80 7.64 -5.54
C VAL A 113 -11.29 8.47 -4.38
N ARG A 114 -11.46 7.93 -3.18
CA ARG A 114 -10.85 8.42 -1.94
C ARG A 114 -10.23 7.27 -1.18
N PHE A 115 -9.10 7.54 -0.53
CA PHE A 115 -8.44 6.56 0.33
C PHE A 115 -8.55 6.96 1.79
N ARG A 116 -8.57 5.93 2.63
CA ARG A 116 -8.53 6.04 4.07
C ARG A 116 -7.11 6.33 4.55
N GLY A 117 -6.96 7.41 5.30
CA GLY A 117 -5.70 7.75 5.99
C GLY A 117 -5.60 7.24 7.42
N ASP A 118 -6.67 6.63 7.93
CA ASP A 118 -6.77 6.01 9.25
C ASP A 118 -6.43 4.51 9.23
N GLN A 119 -6.05 3.97 8.07
CA GLN A 119 -5.73 2.55 7.93
C GLN A 119 -4.53 2.30 7.01
N LEU A 120 -3.63 1.44 7.47
CA LEU A 120 -2.48 1.00 6.69
C LEU A 120 -2.19 -0.47 6.99
N GLU A 121 -2.17 -1.29 5.95
CA GLU A 121 -1.73 -2.68 6.06
C GLU A 121 -0.30 -2.82 5.57
N CYS A 122 0.51 -3.58 6.31
CA CYS A 122 1.85 -3.98 5.92
C CYS A 122 1.93 -5.50 5.80
N LEU A 123 2.47 -5.99 4.69
CA LEU A 123 2.68 -7.41 4.43
C LEU A 123 4.15 -7.69 4.14
N ALA A 124 4.66 -8.82 4.63
CA ALA A 124 5.97 -9.34 4.25
C ALA A 124 5.82 -10.57 3.35
N ASN A 125 6.30 -10.46 2.10
CA ASN A 125 6.13 -11.55 1.12
C ASN A 125 7.13 -12.71 1.29
N ASP A 126 8.18 -12.54 2.09
CA ASP A 126 9.19 -13.56 2.34
C ASP A 126 8.93 -14.28 3.66
N ARG A 127 8.12 -15.34 3.61
CA ARG A 127 7.75 -16.16 4.80
C ARG A 127 8.93 -16.87 5.45
N LEU A 128 10.01 -17.12 4.71
CA LEU A 128 11.22 -17.75 5.27
C LEU A 128 11.95 -16.77 6.19
N ARG A 129 11.94 -15.47 5.85
CA ARG A 129 12.64 -14.41 6.60
C ARG A 129 11.74 -13.63 7.56
N ALA A 130 10.42 -13.67 7.35
CA ALA A 130 9.40 -13.03 8.17
C ALA A 130 8.21 -14.01 8.33
N PRO A 131 8.36 -15.08 9.14
CA PRO A 131 7.28 -16.02 9.40
C PRO A 131 6.13 -15.31 10.14
N ASN A 132 4.89 -15.71 9.88
CA ASN A 132 3.73 -15.12 10.56
C ASN A 132 3.58 -15.66 11.99
N ARG A 133 4.35 -15.10 12.92
CA ARG A 133 4.38 -15.44 14.35
C ARG A 133 4.48 -14.18 15.20
N GLY A 134 4.26 -14.32 16.51
CA GLY A 134 4.34 -13.21 17.47
C GLY A 134 5.74 -12.57 17.50
N GLU A 135 6.81 -13.35 17.38
CA GLU A 135 8.19 -12.83 17.42
C GLU A 135 8.50 -11.90 16.24
N THR A 136 7.92 -12.18 15.06
CA THR A 136 8.06 -11.30 13.90
C THR A 136 7.37 -9.95 14.15
N MET A 137 6.20 -9.97 14.79
CA MET A 137 5.47 -8.76 15.15
C MET A 137 6.22 -7.95 16.22
N GLU A 138 6.73 -8.60 17.27
CA GLU A 138 7.54 -7.93 18.30
C GLU A 138 8.77 -7.23 17.69
N ALA A 139 9.45 -7.88 16.75
CA ALA A 139 10.60 -7.30 16.07
C ALA A 139 10.20 -6.18 15.08
N PHE A 140 9.05 -6.29 14.41
CA PHE A 140 8.61 -5.34 13.40
C PHE A 140 7.98 -4.07 14.01
N ARG A 141 7.22 -4.23 15.10
CA ARG A 141 6.38 -3.22 15.74
C ARG A 141 7.08 -1.86 15.92
N PRO A 142 8.29 -1.76 16.52
CA PRO A 142 8.92 -0.45 16.76
C PRO A 142 9.22 0.31 15.47
N THR A 143 9.47 -0.41 14.37
CA THR A 143 9.72 0.23 13.07
C THR A 143 8.42 0.69 12.42
N PHE A 144 7.35 -0.09 12.57
CA PHE A 144 6.05 0.27 12.02
C PHE A 144 5.44 1.45 12.77
N GLU A 145 5.49 1.45 14.10
CA GLU A 145 5.02 2.55 14.95
C GLU A 145 5.71 3.88 14.62
N ARG A 146 7.03 3.87 14.32
CA ARG A 146 7.72 5.08 13.85
C ARG A 146 7.16 5.65 12.53
N LEU A 147 6.80 4.78 11.59
CA LEU A 147 6.14 5.22 10.36
C LEU A 147 4.76 5.82 10.68
N LEU A 148 3.97 5.13 11.51
CA LEU A 148 2.62 5.57 11.88
C LEU A 148 2.65 6.92 12.62
N SER A 149 3.60 7.15 13.53
CA SER A 149 3.80 8.46 14.16
C SER A 149 4.18 9.56 13.17
N THR A 150 4.81 9.22 12.04
CA THR A 150 5.09 10.19 10.97
C THR A 150 3.81 10.51 10.18
N MET A 151 2.99 9.49 9.90
CA MET A 151 1.74 9.64 9.17
C MET A 151 0.66 10.36 9.99
N GLY A 152 0.57 10.06 11.28
CA GLY A 152 -0.40 10.59 12.23
C GLY A 152 0.23 10.80 13.61
N PRO A 153 0.90 11.94 13.84
CA PRO A 153 1.60 12.21 15.11
C PRO A 153 0.70 12.24 16.34
N ASP A 154 -0.55 12.64 16.16
CA ASP A 154 -1.57 12.76 17.20
C ASP A 154 -2.59 11.62 17.17
N ASP A 155 -2.42 10.65 16.26
CA ASP A 155 -3.34 9.54 16.07
C ASP A 155 -2.97 8.38 17.01
N ASP A 156 -3.96 7.79 17.67
CA ASP A 156 -3.77 6.58 18.46
C ASP A 156 -3.94 5.34 17.56
N TRP A 157 -2.83 4.69 17.23
CA TRP A 157 -2.81 3.56 16.30
C TRP A 157 -2.90 2.22 17.03
N SER A 158 -3.93 1.45 16.71
CA SER A 158 -4.04 0.04 17.10
C SER A 158 -3.45 -0.86 16.02
N LEU A 159 -2.71 -1.91 16.44
CA LEU A 159 -2.10 -2.89 15.52
C LEU A 159 -2.72 -4.27 15.71
N THR A 160 -3.26 -4.84 14.63
CA THR A 160 -3.85 -6.17 14.61
C THR A 160 -3.07 -7.10 13.67
N GLN A 161 -2.72 -8.29 14.16
CA GLN A 161 -2.10 -9.36 13.38
C GLN A 161 -2.97 -10.62 13.54
N GLU A 162 -3.32 -11.26 12.43
CA GLU A 162 -3.86 -12.63 12.44
C GLU A 162 -2.72 -13.63 12.31
N ILE A 163 -2.47 -14.41 13.37
CA ILE A 163 -1.37 -15.39 13.41
C ILE A 163 -1.81 -16.70 12.75
N ASP A 164 -1.30 -16.96 11.55
CA ASP A 164 -1.34 -18.26 10.88
C ASP A 164 -0.01 -18.49 10.15
N GLU A 165 0.75 -19.51 10.57
CA GLU A 165 2.06 -19.86 9.97
C GLU A 165 1.96 -20.27 8.50
N ARG A 166 0.77 -20.66 8.03
CA ARG A 166 0.51 -21.00 6.62
C ARG A 166 0.37 -19.75 5.76
N GLU A 167 0.07 -18.62 6.37
CA GLU A 167 -0.11 -17.34 5.71
C GLU A 167 1.18 -16.50 5.74
N ARG A 168 1.16 -15.40 4.97
CA ARG A 168 2.20 -14.38 5.03
C ARG A 168 2.04 -13.56 6.31
N PHE A 169 3.14 -13.04 6.84
CA PHE A 169 3.05 -12.03 7.89
C PHE A 169 2.32 -10.79 7.35
N SER A 170 1.25 -10.40 8.02
CA SER A 170 0.54 -9.14 7.79
C SER A 170 0.21 -8.48 9.12
N VAL A 171 0.20 -7.16 9.12
CA VAL A 171 -0.28 -6.36 10.25
C VAL A 171 -1.11 -5.20 9.70
N LEU A 172 -2.30 -5.03 10.27
CA LEU A 172 -3.19 -3.91 9.99
C LEU A 172 -3.05 -2.88 11.11
N ALA A 173 -2.73 -1.65 10.74
CA ALA A 173 -2.81 -0.50 11.62
C ALA A 173 -4.13 0.24 11.38
N THR A 174 -4.82 0.61 12.45
CA THR A 174 -6.02 1.46 12.41
C THR A 174 -5.98 2.55 13.47
N SER A 175 -6.51 3.73 13.17
CA SER A 175 -6.71 4.83 14.11
C SER A 175 -8.14 5.36 14.06
N ASP A 176 -8.55 6.10 15.09
CA ASP A 176 -9.88 6.75 15.14
C ASP A 176 -9.93 8.08 14.34
N SER A 177 -8.75 8.60 13.98
CA SER A 177 -8.56 9.79 13.16
C SER A 177 -7.72 9.45 11.93
N GLY A 178 -8.13 9.94 10.76
CA GLY A 178 -7.44 9.72 9.49
C GLY A 178 -7.16 11.03 8.78
N ALA A 179 -5.88 11.28 8.48
CA ALA A 179 -5.51 12.41 7.65
C ALA A 179 -5.88 12.17 6.18
N ALA A 180 -6.30 13.21 5.48
CA ALA A 180 -6.41 13.15 4.02
C ALA A 180 -5.02 12.88 3.40
N LEU A 181 -4.99 12.21 2.25
CA LEU A 181 -3.73 11.77 1.64
C LEU A 181 -2.80 12.93 1.28
N ASP A 182 -3.30 14.15 1.07
CA ASP A 182 -2.48 15.31 0.74
C ASP A 182 -1.62 15.74 1.93
N LEU A 183 -2.21 15.67 3.13
CA LEU A 183 -1.50 15.87 4.38
C LEU A 183 -0.52 14.71 4.64
N LEU A 184 -0.91 13.46 4.37
CA LEU A 184 0.01 12.31 4.47
C LEU A 184 1.20 12.45 3.51
N GLU A 185 0.95 12.87 2.27
CA GLU A 185 2.00 13.12 1.28
C GLU A 185 2.97 14.18 1.79
N ALA A 186 2.47 15.28 2.36
CA ALA A 186 3.29 16.34 2.93
C ALA A 186 4.15 15.86 4.11
N ARG A 187 3.61 14.98 4.97
CA ARG A 187 4.31 14.39 6.12
C ARG A 187 5.40 13.39 5.73
N LEU A 188 5.24 12.72 4.58
CA LEU A 188 6.15 11.67 4.09
C LEU A 188 7.24 12.20 3.13
N ARG A 189 7.29 13.51 2.87
CA ARG A 189 8.29 14.15 1.99
C ARG A 189 9.71 14.07 2.52
#